data_AF-A0A428JXU9-F1
#
_entry.id   AF-A0A428JXU9-F1
#
_cell.length_a   1.000
_cell.length_b   1.000
_cell.length_c   1.000
_cell.angle_alpha   90.00
_cell.angle_beta   90.00
_cell.angle_gamma   90.00
#
_symmetry.space_group_name_H-M   'P 1'
#
loop_
_entity.id
_entity.type
_entity.pdbx_description
1 polymer ?
#
loop_
_entity_poly.entity_id
_entity_poly.type
_entity_poly.pdbx_seq_one_letter_code
_entity_poly.pdbx_strand_id
1 'polypeptide(L)'
;MEFIENYGILASIAWNSNNWSADPTAADLKRSKYDFVKENQHTHESINFGHERYPAEADGFYIGYTPMLRRLPDVEKAKNVCAVFFLSSDYQQQNRKCIVGMYGFPELGWFERTAEHPVYETYDAGNVRSHVDDIIYFEQPVVIDNERVVREGLLPKGKLISQQGFNYLDSDNVFNILLLAARQNPNNAKLAQLLKKFPNDLSYVTEVIDTDAFRDFLGSQDADSLESLARLEKKMHQLRAQLKERVSSFIERGAIASRVKALTQYKCLVCEALGMNPVGFAKSDGTPYVETHHVEPVAQRAVGSLGLANLITVCANHHRQLHYGNVRLTQQTATHFSFEIDGRRLEIPKIKL
;
A
#
# COMPACT_ATOMS: atom_id res chain seq x y z
N MET A 1 -3.41 -3.49 13.37
CA MET A 1 -4.63 -2.72 13.71
C MET A 1 -5.80 -3.69 13.67
N GLU A 2 -6.94 -3.35 14.25
CA GLU A 2 -8.21 -4.01 13.90
C GLU A 2 -8.53 -3.62 12.45
N PHE A 3 -8.88 -4.58 11.62
CA PHE A 3 -9.18 -4.36 10.20
C PHE A 3 -10.39 -3.43 10.06
N ILE A 4 -10.27 -2.32 9.30
CA ILE A 4 -11.38 -1.39 9.07
C ILE A 4 -11.85 -1.53 7.63
N GLU A 5 -13.10 -1.93 7.46
CA GLU A 5 -13.75 -1.95 6.15
C GLU A 5 -14.06 -0.53 5.65
N ASN A 6 -13.94 -0.34 4.33
CA ASN A 6 -14.26 0.91 3.64
C ASN A 6 -13.56 2.15 4.25
N TYR A 7 -12.26 2.02 4.51
CA TYR A 7 -11.40 3.07 5.04
C TYR A 7 -10.92 4.07 3.99
N GLY A 8 -11.04 3.73 2.71
CA GLY A 8 -10.73 4.65 1.61
C GLY A 8 -11.52 4.36 0.34
N ILE A 9 -11.35 5.24 -0.64
CA ILE A 9 -11.95 5.15 -1.98
C ILE A 9 -10.86 5.33 -3.03
N LEU A 10 -10.87 4.51 -4.08
CA LEU A 10 -10.12 4.74 -5.31
C LEU A 10 -11.09 5.14 -6.43
N ALA A 11 -11.01 6.38 -6.88
CA ALA A 11 -11.91 6.95 -7.89
C ALA A 11 -11.12 7.42 -9.12
N SER A 12 -11.65 7.17 -10.31
CA SER A 12 -11.01 7.59 -11.56
C SER A 12 -11.32 9.05 -11.93
N ILE A 13 -10.35 9.72 -12.55
CA ILE A 13 -10.47 11.05 -13.16
C ILE A 13 -9.78 11.08 -14.53
N ALA A 14 -10.18 12.00 -15.40
CA ALA A 14 -9.52 12.25 -16.68
C ALA A 14 -8.06 12.66 -16.48
N TRP A 15 -7.22 12.38 -17.48
CA TRP A 15 -5.84 12.82 -17.46
C TRP A 15 -5.77 14.32 -17.71
N ASN A 16 -4.88 14.99 -16.99
CA ASN A 16 -4.59 16.40 -17.17
C ASN A 16 -3.09 16.61 -16.97
N SER A 17 -2.38 16.99 -18.04
CA SER A 17 -0.94 17.19 -17.99
C SER A 17 -0.52 18.46 -17.23
N ASN A 18 -1.46 19.34 -16.87
CA ASN A 18 -1.23 20.50 -16.01
C ASN A 18 -1.43 20.15 -14.52
N ASN A 19 -1.10 18.92 -14.13
CA ASN A 19 -1.16 18.41 -12.75
C ASN A 19 -2.51 18.59 -12.07
N TRP A 20 -3.61 18.60 -12.85
CA TRP A 20 -4.95 18.92 -12.35
C TRP A 20 -4.99 20.24 -11.53
N SER A 21 -4.21 21.23 -11.97
CA SER A 21 -4.15 22.59 -11.39
C SER A 21 -4.61 23.69 -12.36
N ALA A 22 -4.98 23.32 -13.58
CA ALA A 22 -5.45 24.19 -14.65
C ALA A 22 -6.17 23.36 -15.72
N ASP A 23 -6.81 24.00 -16.70
CA ASP A 23 -7.50 23.31 -17.79
C ASP A 23 -6.57 22.33 -18.53
N PRO A 24 -7.06 21.16 -18.98
CA PRO A 24 -6.28 20.21 -19.76
C PRO A 24 -5.86 20.80 -21.10
N THR A 25 -4.75 20.29 -21.66
CA THR A 25 -4.34 20.69 -23.00
C THR A 25 -5.28 20.10 -24.06
N ALA A 26 -5.30 20.68 -25.26
CA ALA A 26 -6.04 20.11 -26.39
C ALA A 26 -5.61 18.66 -26.71
N ALA A 27 -4.34 18.32 -26.45
CA ALA A 27 -3.83 16.96 -26.61
C ALA A 27 -4.42 15.99 -25.57
N ASP A 28 -4.58 16.44 -24.32
CA ASP A 28 -5.21 15.66 -23.25
C ASP A 28 -6.69 15.39 -23.55
N LEU A 29 -7.44 16.44 -23.94
CA LEU A 29 -8.86 16.36 -24.30
C LEU A 29 -9.09 15.36 -25.44
N LYS A 30 -8.28 15.41 -26.50
CA LYS A 30 -8.37 14.49 -27.65
C LYS A 30 -8.12 13.03 -27.26
N ARG A 31 -7.26 12.78 -26.27
CA ARG A 31 -6.87 11.43 -25.82
C ARG A 31 -7.73 10.91 -24.67
N SER A 32 -8.63 11.73 -24.12
CA SER A 32 -9.52 11.33 -23.03
C SER A 32 -10.31 10.07 -23.39
N LYS A 33 -10.56 9.23 -22.40
CA LYS A 33 -11.43 8.04 -22.53
C LYS A 33 -12.87 8.31 -22.10
N TYR A 34 -13.17 9.54 -21.69
CA TYR A 34 -14.49 9.95 -21.24
C TYR A 34 -15.20 10.69 -22.38
N ASP A 35 -16.33 10.16 -22.84
CA ASP A 35 -17.06 10.72 -23.99
C ASP A 35 -17.51 12.16 -23.73
N PHE A 36 -17.99 12.45 -22.50
CA PHE A 36 -18.31 13.80 -22.05
C PHE A 36 -17.17 14.80 -22.29
N VAL A 37 -15.92 14.38 -22.02
CA VAL A 37 -14.74 15.25 -22.16
C VAL A 37 -14.44 15.54 -23.62
N LYS A 38 -14.62 14.55 -24.50
CA LYS A 38 -14.44 14.74 -25.95
C LYS A 38 -15.52 15.66 -26.52
N GLU A 39 -16.76 15.49 -26.08
CA GLU A 39 -17.92 16.24 -26.56
C GLU A 39 -17.89 17.70 -26.10
N ASN A 40 -17.55 17.94 -24.84
CA ASN A 40 -17.63 19.27 -24.22
C ASN A 40 -16.28 19.99 -24.16
N GLN A 41 -15.18 19.33 -24.55
CA GLN A 41 -13.81 19.87 -24.44
C GLN A 41 -13.49 20.41 -23.04
N HIS A 42 -14.06 19.75 -22.02
CA HIS A 42 -14.01 20.19 -20.62
C HIS A 42 -13.89 18.99 -19.67
N THR A 43 -13.19 19.19 -18.55
CA THR A 43 -13.09 18.21 -17.45
C THR A 43 -13.40 18.93 -16.15
N HIS A 44 -14.43 18.52 -15.39
CA HIS A 44 -14.77 19.19 -14.12
C HIS A 44 -13.70 18.97 -13.03
N GLU A 45 -12.89 17.92 -13.18
CA GLU A 45 -11.77 17.56 -12.29
C GLU A 45 -10.46 18.33 -12.55
N SER A 46 -10.42 19.28 -13.50
CA SER A 46 -9.19 19.96 -13.94
C SER A 46 -8.42 20.68 -12.85
N ILE A 47 -9.10 21.07 -11.77
CA ILE A 47 -8.51 21.87 -10.70
C ILE A 47 -8.47 21.11 -9.37
N ASN A 48 -8.62 19.79 -9.37
CA ASN A 48 -8.61 18.97 -8.14
C ASN A 48 -7.34 19.16 -7.29
N PHE A 49 -6.20 19.50 -7.88
CA PHE A 49 -4.95 19.80 -7.18
C PHE A 49 -4.50 21.27 -7.38
N GLY A 50 -5.45 22.17 -7.71
CA GLY A 50 -5.22 23.60 -7.86
C GLY A 50 -5.26 24.42 -6.56
N HIS A 51 -5.35 23.77 -5.40
CA HIS A 51 -5.54 24.42 -4.09
C HIS A 51 -4.37 25.32 -3.63
N GLU A 52 -3.20 25.21 -4.25
CA GLU A 52 -2.08 26.16 -4.05
C GLU A 52 -2.19 27.40 -4.95
N ARG A 53 -3.01 27.34 -6.00
CA ARG A 53 -3.16 28.39 -7.02
C ARG A 53 -4.45 29.17 -6.87
N TYR A 54 -5.51 28.52 -6.40
CA TYR A 54 -6.85 29.10 -6.31
C TYR A 54 -7.35 29.10 -4.85
N PRO A 55 -8.16 30.09 -4.46
CA PRO A 55 -8.53 30.28 -3.06
C PRO A 55 -9.40 29.14 -2.53
N ALA A 56 -9.11 28.69 -1.31
CA ALA A 56 -10.00 27.79 -0.59
C ALA A 56 -11.32 28.49 -0.21
N GLU A 57 -12.32 27.69 0.15
CA GLU A 57 -13.52 28.18 0.81
C GLU A 57 -13.18 28.80 2.18
N ALA A 58 -14.10 29.62 2.72
CA ALA A 58 -13.87 30.34 3.97
C ALA A 58 -13.58 29.44 5.19
N ASP A 59 -14.02 28.18 5.14
CA ASP A 59 -13.78 27.14 6.16
C ASP A 59 -12.43 26.41 5.99
N GLY A 60 -11.61 26.83 5.02
CA GLY A 60 -10.30 26.23 4.73
C GLY A 60 -10.38 24.96 3.88
N PHE A 61 -11.57 24.59 3.40
CA PHE A 61 -11.73 23.44 2.50
C PHE A 61 -11.52 23.84 1.05
N TYR A 62 -11.01 22.88 0.28
CA TYR A 62 -10.97 22.99 -1.16
C TYR A 62 -11.81 21.89 -1.79
N ILE A 63 -12.68 22.30 -2.71
CA ILE A 63 -13.64 21.43 -3.37
C ILE A 63 -12.96 20.79 -4.59
N GLY A 64 -13.16 19.49 -4.75
CA GLY A 64 -12.73 18.69 -5.89
C GLY A 64 -13.90 17.96 -6.52
N TYR A 65 -13.65 17.37 -7.68
CA TYR A 65 -14.65 16.62 -8.43
C TYR A 65 -14.10 15.31 -8.96
N THR A 66 -14.91 14.25 -8.91
CA THR A 66 -14.70 13.06 -9.75
C THR A 66 -16.02 12.63 -10.39
N PRO A 67 -16.02 12.28 -11.69
CA PRO A 67 -17.24 11.76 -12.32
C PRO A 67 -17.74 10.47 -11.68
N MET A 68 -16.88 9.75 -10.94
CA MET A 68 -17.22 8.48 -10.30
C MET A 68 -18.13 8.63 -9.08
N LEU A 69 -18.21 9.84 -8.50
CA LEU A 69 -19.07 10.16 -7.36
C LEU A 69 -20.32 10.96 -7.77
N ARG A 70 -20.71 10.94 -9.06
CA ARG A 70 -22.02 11.48 -9.49
C ARG A 70 -23.18 10.87 -8.72
N ARG A 71 -23.10 9.55 -8.47
CA ARG A 71 -23.88 8.88 -7.43
C ARG A 71 -22.98 8.78 -6.20
N LEU A 72 -23.37 9.48 -5.14
CA LEU A 72 -22.61 9.49 -3.91
C LEU A 72 -22.50 8.07 -3.31
N PRO A 73 -21.41 7.78 -2.58
CA PRO A 73 -21.26 6.53 -1.85
C PRO A 73 -22.38 6.34 -0.83
N ASP A 74 -22.61 5.08 -0.46
CA ASP A 74 -23.55 4.74 0.59
C ASP A 74 -23.05 5.29 1.93
N VAL A 75 -23.92 6.01 2.66
CA VAL A 75 -23.54 6.73 3.90
C VAL A 75 -22.96 5.79 4.96
N GLU A 76 -23.56 4.61 5.14
CA GLU A 76 -23.08 3.65 6.13
C GLU A 76 -21.76 3.00 5.73
N LYS A 77 -21.55 2.79 4.43
CA LYS A 77 -20.26 2.30 3.93
C LYS A 77 -19.17 3.36 3.96
N ALA A 78 -19.53 4.63 3.77
CA ALA A 78 -18.58 5.73 3.69
C ALA A 78 -18.17 6.32 5.05
N LYS A 79 -18.84 5.94 6.15
CA LYS A 79 -18.62 6.54 7.49
C LYS A 79 -17.17 6.46 8.02
N ASN A 80 -16.38 5.50 7.53
CA ASN A 80 -14.99 5.30 7.93
C ASN A 80 -13.98 5.80 6.88
N VAL A 81 -14.43 6.41 5.78
CA VAL A 81 -13.54 6.84 4.70
C VAL A 81 -12.66 7.98 5.19
N CYS A 82 -11.36 7.72 5.27
CA CYS A 82 -10.35 8.73 5.63
C CYS A 82 -9.47 9.14 4.45
N ALA A 83 -9.66 8.55 3.27
CA ALA A 83 -8.90 8.88 2.07
C ALA A 83 -9.70 8.65 0.79
N VAL A 84 -9.67 9.63 -0.12
CA VAL A 84 -10.07 9.45 -1.53
C VAL A 84 -8.83 9.60 -2.40
N PHE A 85 -8.44 8.51 -3.05
CA PHE A 85 -7.35 8.47 -4.02
C PHE A 85 -7.87 8.67 -5.43
N PHE A 86 -7.15 9.45 -6.22
CA PHE A 86 -7.48 9.72 -7.60
C PHE A 86 -6.62 8.90 -8.56
N LEU A 87 -7.28 8.10 -9.39
CA LEU A 87 -6.67 7.28 -10.43
C LEU A 87 -6.82 7.97 -11.78
N SER A 88 -5.74 8.07 -12.54
CA SER A 88 -5.79 8.53 -13.93
C SER A 88 -5.03 7.61 -14.87
N SER A 89 -5.27 7.76 -16.17
CA SER A 89 -4.55 7.06 -17.24
C SER A 89 -3.56 8.02 -17.90
N ASP A 90 -2.28 7.79 -17.68
CA ASP A 90 -1.20 8.54 -18.29
C ASP A 90 -1.07 8.18 -19.79
N TYR A 91 -1.70 8.96 -20.65
CA TYR A 91 -1.68 8.73 -22.10
C TYR A 91 -0.32 9.07 -22.73
N GLN A 92 0.53 9.80 -22.03
CA GLN A 92 1.88 10.11 -22.49
C GLN A 92 2.79 8.88 -22.30
N GLN A 93 2.50 8.04 -21.30
CA GLN A 93 3.21 6.80 -20.98
C GLN A 93 2.33 5.56 -21.25
N GLN A 94 1.97 5.33 -22.52
CA GLN A 94 1.27 4.11 -22.96
C GLN A 94 -0.04 3.77 -22.21
N ASN A 95 -0.80 4.79 -21.76
CA ASN A 95 -2.02 4.62 -20.96
C ASN A 95 -1.80 3.96 -19.58
N ARG A 96 -0.57 4.04 -19.05
CA ARG A 96 -0.24 3.54 -17.72
C ARG A 96 -1.20 4.11 -16.67
N LYS A 97 -1.71 3.26 -15.79
CA LYS A 97 -2.61 3.67 -14.72
C LYS A 97 -1.80 4.16 -13.52
N CYS A 98 -2.18 5.32 -12.99
CA CYS A 98 -1.43 6.03 -11.97
C CYS A 98 -2.38 6.58 -10.92
N ILE A 99 -2.11 6.32 -9.63
CA ILE A 99 -2.72 7.10 -8.55
C ILE A 99 -1.93 8.41 -8.47
N VAL A 100 -2.60 9.53 -8.69
CA VAL A 100 -1.96 10.84 -8.94
C VAL A 100 -1.99 11.76 -7.72
N GLY A 101 -2.78 11.41 -6.71
CA GLY A 101 -2.90 12.18 -5.49
C GLY A 101 -4.08 11.71 -4.65
N MET A 102 -4.35 12.44 -3.57
CA MET A 102 -5.41 12.12 -2.64
C MET A 102 -5.99 13.34 -1.94
N TYR A 103 -7.20 13.15 -1.45
CA TYR A 103 -7.86 13.99 -0.46
C TYR A 103 -7.94 13.18 0.84
N GLY A 104 -7.22 13.63 1.87
CA GLY A 104 -7.24 13.06 3.21
C GLY A 104 -8.41 13.59 4.03
N PHE A 105 -8.94 12.74 4.92
CA PHE A 105 -10.11 13.02 5.77
C PHE A 105 -11.23 13.76 5.02
N PRO A 106 -11.69 13.22 3.87
CA PRO A 106 -12.56 13.96 2.97
C PRO A 106 -14.00 14.01 3.48
N GLU A 107 -14.69 15.08 3.12
CA GLU A 107 -16.14 15.14 3.13
C GLU A 107 -16.68 14.80 1.74
N LEU A 108 -17.69 13.93 1.71
CA LEU A 108 -18.33 13.46 0.49
C LEU A 108 -19.76 14.00 0.44
N GLY A 109 -20.11 14.64 -0.67
CA GLY A 109 -21.37 15.38 -0.80
C GLY A 109 -21.27 16.33 -1.98
N TRP A 110 -22.37 16.97 -2.37
CA TRP A 110 -22.32 18.04 -3.36
C TRP A 110 -22.05 19.37 -2.66
N PHE A 111 -21.04 20.08 -3.12
CA PHE A 111 -20.59 21.35 -2.54
C PHE A 111 -20.52 22.40 -3.63
N GLU A 112 -21.18 23.53 -3.41
CA GLU A 112 -21.05 24.73 -4.24
C GLU A 112 -19.88 25.56 -3.72
N ARG A 113 -19.14 26.19 -4.64
CA ARG A 113 -18.08 27.13 -4.31
C ARG A 113 -18.66 28.47 -3.94
N THR A 114 -18.11 29.06 -2.90
CA THR A 114 -18.46 30.39 -2.41
C THR A 114 -17.28 31.35 -2.49
N ALA A 115 -16.05 30.83 -2.57
CA ALA A 115 -14.86 31.63 -2.80
C ALA A 115 -14.93 32.40 -4.12
N GLU A 116 -14.43 33.63 -4.13
CA GLU A 116 -14.43 34.49 -5.32
C GLU A 116 -13.13 34.28 -6.13
N HIS A 117 -13.25 33.71 -7.33
CA HIS A 117 -12.16 33.66 -8.31
C HIS A 117 -12.73 33.40 -9.71
N PRO A 118 -12.20 34.01 -10.80
CA PRO A 118 -12.74 33.84 -12.15
C PRO A 118 -12.81 32.37 -12.63
N VAL A 119 -11.85 31.54 -12.18
CA VAL A 119 -11.85 30.10 -12.51
C VAL A 119 -13.13 29.39 -11.99
N TYR A 120 -13.73 29.89 -10.91
CA TYR A 120 -14.92 29.26 -10.31
C TYR A 120 -16.21 29.57 -11.04
N GLU A 121 -16.20 30.47 -12.03
CA GLU A 121 -17.31 30.58 -12.99
C GLU A 121 -17.45 29.29 -13.84
N THR A 122 -16.35 28.56 -14.04
CA THR A 122 -16.31 27.30 -14.80
C THR A 122 -16.34 26.07 -13.89
N TYR A 123 -15.80 26.20 -12.68
CA TYR A 123 -15.64 25.11 -11.71
C TYR A 123 -16.40 25.39 -10.42
N ASP A 124 -17.69 25.71 -10.56
CA ASP A 124 -18.58 26.23 -9.52
C ASP A 124 -18.99 25.23 -8.42
N ALA A 125 -18.85 23.92 -8.66
CA ALA A 125 -19.21 22.90 -7.69
C ALA A 125 -18.35 21.64 -7.79
N GLY A 126 -18.44 20.79 -6.75
CA GLY A 126 -17.74 19.50 -6.69
C GLY A 126 -18.43 18.49 -5.80
N ASN A 127 -17.87 17.28 -5.74
CA ASN A 127 -18.48 16.15 -5.03
C ASN A 127 -17.60 15.50 -3.92
N VAL A 128 -16.48 16.14 -3.64
CA VAL A 128 -15.55 15.77 -2.56
C VAL A 128 -14.83 17.04 -2.12
N ARG A 129 -14.57 17.21 -0.83
CA ARG A 129 -13.74 18.31 -0.33
C ARG A 129 -12.88 17.85 0.84
N SER A 130 -11.74 18.49 1.02
CA SER A 130 -10.86 18.30 2.18
C SER A 130 -10.29 19.64 2.60
N HIS A 131 -9.86 19.75 3.86
CA HIS A 131 -9.04 20.87 4.28
C HIS A 131 -7.79 20.95 3.40
N VAL A 132 -7.37 22.15 3.01
CA VAL A 132 -6.25 22.33 2.07
C VAL A 132 -4.99 21.59 2.50
N ASP A 133 -4.70 21.53 3.80
CA ASP A 133 -3.55 20.81 4.36
C ASP A 133 -3.58 19.29 4.15
N ASP A 134 -4.76 18.73 3.88
CA ASP A 134 -4.98 17.29 3.72
C ASP A 134 -5.09 16.87 2.25
N ILE A 135 -4.88 17.80 1.31
CA ILE A 135 -4.85 17.51 -0.13
C ILE A 135 -3.42 17.38 -0.60
N ILE A 136 -3.09 16.21 -1.17
CA ILE A 136 -1.76 15.89 -1.66
C ILE A 136 -1.82 15.54 -3.15
N TYR A 137 -1.07 16.28 -3.95
CA TYR A 137 -0.68 15.85 -5.29
C TYR A 137 0.62 15.03 -5.21
N PHE A 138 0.69 13.90 -5.91
CA PHE A 138 1.90 13.09 -5.96
C PHE A 138 2.73 13.50 -7.19
N GLU A 139 3.82 14.24 -6.96
CA GLU A 139 4.80 14.60 -8.00
C GLU A 139 5.33 13.35 -8.73
N GLN A 140 5.56 12.28 -7.97
CA GLN A 140 5.83 10.95 -8.47
C GLN A 140 4.61 10.06 -8.21
N PRO A 141 3.78 9.78 -9.24
CA PRO A 141 2.53 9.07 -9.04
C PRO A 141 2.74 7.56 -8.82
N VAL A 142 1.83 6.95 -8.05
CA VAL A 142 1.86 5.50 -7.81
C VAL A 142 1.32 4.76 -9.03
N VAL A 143 2.23 4.26 -9.85
CA VAL A 143 1.90 3.39 -11.00
C VAL A 143 1.24 2.11 -10.51
N ILE A 144 0.07 1.75 -11.04
CA ILE A 144 -0.64 0.52 -10.70
C ILE A 144 -1.08 -0.25 -11.93
N ASP A 145 -1.17 -1.57 -11.80
CA ASP A 145 -1.79 -2.48 -12.75
C ASP A 145 -2.43 -3.64 -11.97
N ASN A 146 -3.18 -4.51 -12.66
CA ASN A 146 -3.90 -5.60 -11.98
C ASN A 146 -2.96 -6.62 -11.31
N GLU A 147 -1.74 -6.81 -11.80
CA GLU A 147 -0.76 -7.71 -11.18
C GLU A 147 -0.23 -7.09 -9.88
N ARG A 148 0.16 -5.81 -9.96
CA ARG A 148 0.67 -5.03 -8.85
C ARG A 148 -0.36 -4.87 -7.74
N VAL A 149 -1.62 -4.65 -8.10
CA VAL A 149 -2.73 -4.58 -7.14
C VAL A 149 -2.83 -5.85 -6.29
N VAL A 150 -2.68 -7.03 -6.91
CA VAL A 150 -2.70 -8.31 -6.20
C VAL A 150 -1.43 -8.52 -5.39
N ARG A 151 -0.27 -8.25 -5.99
CA ARG A 151 1.04 -8.46 -5.38
C ARG A 151 1.31 -7.57 -4.17
N GLU A 152 0.83 -6.34 -4.21
CA GLU A 152 1.09 -5.31 -3.19
C GLU A 152 -0.16 -5.00 -2.33
N GLY A 153 -1.27 -5.73 -2.53
CA GLY A 153 -2.47 -5.61 -1.70
C GLY A 153 -3.09 -4.21 -1.75
N LEU A 154 -3.17 -3.61 -2.94
CA LEU A 154 -3.60 -2.21 -3.12
C LEU A 154 -5.12 -2.05 -3.20
N LEU A 155 -5.84 -3.13 -3.49
CA LEU A 155 -7.31 -3.20 -3.46
C LEU A 155 -7.75 -4.44 -2.66
N PRO A 156 -9.02 -4.50 -2.24
CA PRO A 156 -9.55 -5.67 -1.54
C PRO A 156 -9.41 -6.94 -2.38
N LYS A 157 -9.27 -8.09 -1.70
CA LYS A 157 -9.05 -9.38 -2.36
C LYS A 157 -10.12 -9.66 -3.44
N GLY A 158 -9.68 -10.01 -4.64
CA GLY A 158 -10.56 -10.30 -5.79
C GLY A 158 -11.10 -9.06 -6.52
N LYS A 159 -10.72 -7.85 -6.11
CA LYS A 159 -11.03 -6.62 -6.84
C LYS A 159 -9.92 -6.29 -7.84
N LEU A 160 -10.34 -5.75 -8.98
CA LEU A 160 -9.46 -5.21 -10.03
C LEU A 160 -9.64 -3.70 -10.12
N ILE A 161 -8.73 -3.06 -10.85
CA ILE A 161 -8.83 -1.62 -11.15
C ILE A 161 -10.10 -1.40 -11.98
N SER A 162 -11.10 -0.73 -11.40
CA SER A 162 -12.33 -0.44 -12.12
C SER A 162 -12.13 0.68 -13.14
N GLN A 163 -12.74 0.54 -14.32
CA GLN A 163 -12.85 1.62 -15.30
C GLN A 163 -14.11 2.47 -15.10
N GLN A 164 -15.11 1.97 -14.36
CA GLN A 164 -16.37 2.65 -14.09
C GLN A 164 -16.71 2.62 -12.59
N GLY A 165 -17.15 3.76 -12.05
CA GLY A 165 -17.38 3.93 -10.62
C GLY A 165 -16.07 3.98 -9.82
N PHE A 166 -16.13 3.53 -8.58
CA PHE A 166 -15.02 3.56 -7.63
C PHE A 166 -14.89 2.24 -6.87
N ASN A 167 -13.72 1.99 -6.30
CA ASN A 167 -13.49 0.86 -5.39
C ASN A 167 -13.43 1.39 -3.96
N TYR A 168 -14.14 0.73 -3.04
CA TYR A 168 -13.84 0.86 -1.62
C TYR A 168 -12.52 0.13 -1.32
N LEU A 169 -11.78 0.69 -0.39
CA LEU A 169 -10.50 0.20 0.09
C LEU A 169 -10.64 -0.08 1.59
N ASP A 170 -10.09 -1.20 2.05
CA ASP A 170 -9.93 -1.43 3.49
C ASP A 170 -8.70 -0.68 4.03
N SER A 171 -8.52 -0.71 5.35
CA SER A 171 -7.38 -0.04 5.98
C SER A 171 -6.02 -0.51 5.47
N ASP A 172 -5.86 -1.80 5.20
CA ASP A 172 -4.58 -2.34 4.73
C ASP A 172 -4.26 -1.79 3.32
N ASN A 173 -5.26 -1.71 2.45
CA ASN A 173 -5.11 -1.12 1.11
C ASN A 173 -4.69 0.35 1.16
N VAL A 174 -5.38 1.14 2.00
CA VAL A 174 -5.07 2.57 2.16
C VAL A 174 -3.63 2.73 2.63
N PHE A 175 -3.20 1.97 3.64
CA PHE A 175 -1.84 2.03 4.14
C PHE A 175 -0.79 1.60 3.10
N ASN A 176 -1.07 0.55 2.32
CA ASN A 176 -0.16 0.12 1.25
C ASN A 176 0.01 1.20 0.18
N ILE A 177 -1.07 1.87 -0.24
CA ILE A 177 -1.00 2.97 -1.20
C ILE A 177 -0.21 4.15 -0.62
N LEU A 178 -0.50 4.56 0.62
CA LEU A 178 0.20 5.66 1.30
C LEU A 178 1.70 5.38 1.46
N LEU A 179 2.07 4.14 1.78
CA LEU A 179 3.46 3.72 1.87
C LEU A 179 4.17 3.85 0.51
N LEU A 180 3.54 3.41 -0.59
CA LEU A 180 4.10 3.57 -1.93
C LEU A 180 4.21 5.03 -2.34
N ALA A 181 3.19 5.84 -2.05
CA ALA A 181 3.21 7.27 -2.33
C ALA A 181 4.35 7.96 -1.58
N ALA A 182 4.52 7.68 -0.29
CA ALA A 182 5.59 8.23 0.53
C ALA A 182 6.98 7.83 0.04
N ARG A 183 7.16 6.56 -0.39
CA ARG A 183 8.41 6.08 -0.99
C ARG A 183 8.78 6.83 -2.27
N GLN A 184 7.79 7.15 -3.09
CA GLN A 184 7.99 7.83 -4.38
C GLN A 184 8.13 9.33 -4.21
N ASN A 185 7.57 9.90 -3.15
CA ASN A 185 7.57 11.33 -2.85
C ASN A 185 8.27 11.62 -1.50
N PRO A 186 9.53 11.20 -1.30
CA PRO A 186 10.18 11.21 0.02
C PRO A 186 10.40 12.60 0.60
N ASN A 187 10.41 13.64 -0.25
CA ASN A 187 10.63 15.03 0.14
C ASN A 187 9.32 15.82 0.28
N ASN A 188 8.16 15.18 0.10
CA ASN A 188 6.88 15.86 0.23
C ASN A 188 6.51 16.01 1.71
N ALA A 189 6.88 17.16 2.29
CA ALA A 189 6.66 17.48 3.70
C ALA A 189 5.16 17.46 4.08
N LYS A 190 4.29 17.87 3.16
CA LYS A 190 2.84 17.89 3.36
C LYS A 190 2.28 16.47 3.46
N LEU A 191 2.73 15.57 2.58
CA LEU A 191 2.41 14.15 2.67
C LEU A 191 2.89 13.59 4.01
N ALA A 192 4.14 13.83 4.39
CA ALA A 192 4.68 13.36 5.68
C ALA A 192 3.87 13.88 6.89
N GLN A 193 3.39 15.13 6.86
CA GLN A 193 2.50 15.67 7.88
C GLN A 193 1.12 15.00 7.88
N LEU A 194 0.52 14.82 6.70
CA LEU A 194 -0.76 14.13 6.55
C LEU A 194 -0.71 12.72 7.12
N LEU A 195 0.37 11.96 6.85
CA LEU A 195 0.54 10.60 7.38
C LEU A 195 0.54 10.57 8.92
N LYS A 196 0.99 11.63 9.60
CA LYS A 196 0.94 11.72 11.06
C LYS A 196 -0.48 11.85 11.61
N LYS A 197 -1.44 12.32 10.80
CA LYS A 197 -2.86 12.46 11.17
C LYS A 197 -3.62 11.14 11.05
N PHE A 198 -3.15 10.22 10.19
CA PHE A 198 -3.66 8.86 10.21
C PHE A 198 -3.29 8.21 11.55
N PRO A 199 -4.13 7.32 12.11
CA PRO A 199 -3.90 6.70 13.41
C PRO A 199 -2.45 6.23 13.57
N ASN A 200 -1.88 6.40 14.77
CA ASN A 200 -0.47 6.30 15.20
C ASN A 200 0.50 5.39 14.40
N ASP A 201 0.04 4.37 13.70
CA ASP A 201 0.83 3.49 12.84
C ASP A 201 1.54 4.19 11.67
N LEU A 202 0.90 5.17 11.01
CA LEU A 202 1.51 5.84 9.86
C LEU A 202 2.47 6.95 10.27
N SER A 203 2.20 7.66 11.38
CA SER A 203 3.15 8.57 12.02
C SER A 203 4.48 7.86 12.34
N TYR A 204 4.39 6.59 12.73
CA TYR A 204 5.51 5.74 13.07
C TYR A 204 6.23 5.18 11.83
N VAL A 205 5.48 4.75 10.82
CA VAL A 205 6.04 4.40 9.51
C VAL A 205 6.71 5.61 8.87
N THR A 206 6.20 6.82 9.12
CA THR A 206 6.82 8.07 8.65
C THR A 206 8.11 8.34 9.42
N GLU A 207 8.17 8.16 10.74
CA GLU A 207 9.46 8.18 11.49
C GLU A 207 10.46 7.13 10.95
N VAL A 208 9.98 5.95 10.54
CA VAL A 208 10.82 4.91 9.92
C VAL A 208 11.25 5.31 8.51
N ILE A 209 10.36 5.85 7.67
CA ILE A 209 10.64 6.36 6.30
C ILE A 209 11.57 7.57 6.32
N ASP A 210 11.45 8.42 7.34
CA ASP A 210 12.25 9.62 7.53
C ASP A 210 13.67 9.28 8.00
N THR A 211 13.92 8.06 8.48
CA THR A 211 15.30 7.58 8.57
C THR A 211 15.83 7.27 7.18
N ASP A 212 16.88 7.98 6.75
CA ASP A 212 17.60 7.76 5.49
C ASP A 212 17.90 6.27 5.21
N ALA A 213 18.00 5.45 6.26
CA ALA A 213 18.19 4.00 6.17
C ALA A 213 16.99 3.19 5.62
N PHE A 214 15.75 3.61 5.84
CA PHE A 214 14.57 2.94 5.25
C PHE A 214 14.35 3.41 3.81
N ARG A 215 14.70 4.66 3.50
CA ARG A 215 14.77 5.22 2.15
C ARG A 215 15.79 4.47 1.29
N ASP A 216 16.98 4.17 1.83
CA ASP A 216 18.01 3.32 1.20
C ASP A 216 17.53 1.87 0.97
N PHE A 217 16.84 1.27 1.96
CA PHE A 217 16.33 -0.10 1.89
C PHE A 217 15.23 -0.29 0.84
N LEU A 218 14.41 0.73 0.63
CA LEU A 218 13.27 0.69 -0.29
C LEU A 218 13.58 1.25 -1.68
N GLY A 219 14.62 2.07 -1.83
CA GLY A 219 15.02 2.70 -3.08
C GLY A 219 16.16 2.01 -3.82
N SER A 220 16.93 1.15 -3.15
CA SER A 220 18.02 0.43 -3.82
C SER A 220 17.46 -0.75 -4.62
N GLN A 221 17.96 -0.91 -5.84
CA GLN A 221 17.93 -2.21 -6.54
C GLN A 221 18.78 -3.28 -5.82
N ASP A 222 19.35 -2.94 -4.65
CA ASP A 222 20.20 -3.76 -3.79
C ASP A 222 19.57 -3.96 -2.39
N ALA A 223 18.29 -4.35 -2.33
CA ALA A 223 17.67 -4.90 -1.13
C ALA A 223 18.30 -6.26 -0.68
N ASP A 224 19.45 -6.63 -1.26
CA ASP A 224 20.06 -7.96 -1.28
C ASP A 224 21.38 -8.09 -0.51
N SER A 225 21.88 -7.04 0.13
CA SER A 225 23.08 -7.18 0.96
C SER A 225 22.72 -7.58 2.41
N LEU A 226 23.46 -8.56 2.96
CA LEU A 226 23.38 -8.93 4.39
C LEU A 226 23.56 -7.71 5.33
N GLU A 227 24.26 -6.68 4.86
CA GLU A 227 24.54 -5.45 5.58
C GLU A 227 23.32 -4.52 5.69
N SER A 228 22.49 -4.41 4.64
CA SER A 228 21.26 -3.61 4.68
C SER A 228 20.21 -4.23 5.62
N LEU A 229 20.16 -5.56 5.67
CA LEU A 229 19.29 -6.32 6.57
C LEU A 229 19.73 -6.26 8.03
N ALA A 230 21.03 -6.39 8.32
CA ALA A 230 21.56 -6.23 9.67
C ALA A 230 21.33 -4.81 10.23
N ARG A 231 21.35 -3.79 9.35
CA ARG A 231 21.08 -2.39 9.70
C ARG A 231 19.60 -2.15 10.02
N LEU A 232 18.68 -2.83 9.32
CA LEU A 232 17.23 -2.85 9.61
C LEU A 232 16.96 -3.52 10.96
N GLU A 233 17.54 -4.71 11.20
CA GLU A 233 17.36 -5.48 12.44
C GLU A 233 17.84 -4.73 13.69
N LYS A 234 19.00 -4.08 13.62
CA LYS A 234 19.58 -3.34 14.75
C LYS A 234 18.68 -2.17 15.19
N LYS A 235 17.98 -1.54 14.24
CA LYS A 235 17.05 -0.43 14.50
C LYS A 235 15.67 -0.91 14.95
N MET A 236 15.21 -2.07 14.46
CA MET A 236 13.94 -2.68 14.86
C MET A 236 13.97 -3.37 16.24
N HIS A 237 15.16 -3.58 16.82
CA HIS A 237 15.31 -4.19 18.13
C HIS A 237 14.67 -3.38 19.26
N GLN A 238 14.63 -2.05 19.13
CA GLN A 238 14.12 -1.11 20.14
C GLN A 238 12.60 -0.87 20.08
N LEU A 239 11.90 -1.51 19.16
CA LEU A 239 10.47 -1.30 18.93
C LEU A 239 9.60 -2.05 19.95
N ARG A 240 8.42 -1.47 20.28
CA ARG A 240 7.42 -2.08 21.18
C ARG A 240 6.83 -3.38 20.58
N ALA A 241 6.36 -4.30 21.42
CA ALA A 241 5.91 -5.64 21.02
C ALA A 241 4.72 -5.66 20.02
N GLN A 242 3.74 -4.76 20.15
CA GLN A 242 2.60 -4.67 19.23
C GLN A 242 2.99 -4.24 17.80
N LEU A 243 4.10 -3.52 17.68
CA LEU A 243 4.64 -3.01 16.41
C LEU A 243 5.45 -4.09 15.69
N LYS A 244 6.16 -4.90 16.48
CA LYS A 244 6.81 -6.12 16.02
C LYS A 244 5.81 -7.08 15.35
N GLU A 245 4.65 -7.32 15.95
CA GLU A 245 3.58 -8.14 15.34
C GLU A 245 3.02 -7.59 14.02
N ARG A 246 2.90 -6.26 13.87
CA ARG A 246 2.35 -5.64 12.65
C ARG A 246 3.33 -5.67 11.49
N VAL A 247 4.61 -5.38 11.76
CA VAL A 247 5.67 -5.53 10.74
C VAL A 247 5.85 -6.99 10.36
N SER A 248 5.76 -7.92 11.32
CA SER A 248 5.69 -9.37 11.07
C SER A 248 4.58 -9.71 10.09
N SER A 249 3.37 -9.24 10.36
CA SER A 249 2.20 -9.52 9.52
C SER A 249 2.30 -8.91 8.11
N PHE A 250 2.94 -7.74 7.98
CA PHE A 250 3.24 -7.11 6.70
C PHE A 250 4.30 -7.90 5.92
N ILE A 251 5.35 -8.37 6.59
CA ILE A 251 6.40 -9.22 6.00
C ILE A 251 5.80 -10.55 5.52
N GLU A 252 4.94 -11.19 6.33
CA GLU A 252 4.27 -12.47 6.05
C GLU A 252 3.32 -12.41 4.84
N ARG A 253 2.74 -11.23 4.56
CA ARG A 253 1.69 -11.05 3.54
C ARG A 253 2.09 -10.16 2.36
N GLY A 254 3.24 -9.50 2.42
CA GLY A 254 3.71 -8.53 1.43
C GLY A 254 4.76 -9.07 0.45
N ALA A 255 5.42 -8.15 -0.26
CA ALA A 255 6.41 -8.46 -1.29
C ALA A 255 7.60 -9.31 -0.77
N ILE A 256 7.96 -9.16 0.51
CA ILE A 256 9.05 -9.91 1.15
C ILE A 256 8.69 -11.40 1.25
N ALA A 257 7.49 -11.75 1.73
CA ALA A 257 7.03 -13.14 1.73
C ALA A 257 7.00 -13.73 0.32
N SER A 258 6.52 -13.00 -0.69
CA SER A 258 6.52 -13.47 -2.07
C SER A 258 7.92 -13.81 -2.57
N ARG A 259 8.92 -12.99 -2.25
CA ARG A 259 10.32 -13.23 -2.60
C ARG A 259 10.91 -14.44 -1.86
N VAL A 260 10.63 -14.56 -0.56
CA VAL A 260 11.05 -15.70 0.27
C VAL A 260 10.50 -17.02 -0.29
N LYS A 261 9.23 -17.05 -0.69
CA LYS A 261 8.62 -18.23 -1.32
C LYS A 261 9.29 -18.59 -2.65
N ALA A 262 9.71 -17.61 -3.43
CA ALA A 262 10.44 -17.85 -4.67
C ALA A 262 11.86 -18.40 -4.41
N LEU A 263 12.59 -17.84 -3.43
CA LEU A 263 13.95 -18.30 -3.07
C LEU A 263 13.97 -19.76 -2.59
N THR A 264 12.93 -20.19 -1.88
CA THR A 264 12.80 -21.58 -1.44
C THR A 264 12.12 -22.48 -2.48
N GLN A 265 11.92 -21.98 -3.70
CA GLN A 265 11.26 -22.70 -4.79
C GLN A 265 9.86 -23.23 -4.38
N TYR A 266 9.16 -22.48 -3.55
CA TYR A 266 7.85 -22.79 -2.98
C TYR A 266 7.81 -24.10 -2.18
N LYS A 267 8.95 -24.51 -1.59
CA LYS A 267 9.07 -25.73 -0.79
C LYS A 267 8.82 -25.48 0.70
N CYS A 268 8.22 -26.47 1.34
CA CYS A 268 8.20 -26.59 2.79
C CYS A 268 9.55 -27.12 3.29
N LEU A 269 10.31 -26.28 3.99
CA LEU A 269 11.65 -26.62 4.48
C LEU A 269 11.62 -27.67 5.60
N VAL A 270 10.52 -27.76 6.35
CA VAL A 270 10.31 -28.82 7.34
C VAL A 270 10.07 -30.18 6.68
N CYS A 271 9.23 -30.23 5.63
CA CYS A 271 9.03 -31.45 4.86
C CYS A 271 10.34 -31.91 4.21
N GLU A 272 11.11 -30.98 3.64
CA GLU A 272 12.40 -31.28 3.01
C GLU A 272 13.39 -31.88 4.02
N ALA A 273 13.49 -31.29 5.22
CA ALA A 273 14.33 -31.82 6.30
C ALA A 273 13.84 -33.18 6.84
N LEU A 274 12.54 -33.47 6.77
CA LEU A 274 11.95 -34.77 7.11
C LEU A 274 12.07 -35.82 6.01
N GLY A 275 12.61 -35.47 4.84
CA GLY A 275 12.67 -36.35 3.66
C GLY A 275 11.29 -36.63 3.04
N MET A 276 10.31 -35.77 3.30
CA MET A 276 8.96 -35.83 2.74
C MET A 276 8.86 -34.99 1.47
N ASN A 277 7.76 -35.14 0.71
CA ASN A 277 7.46 -34.25 -0.41
C ASN A 277 7.29 -32.80 0.11
N PRO A 278 8.15 -31.85 -0.31
CA PRO A 278 8.09 -30.49 0.19
C PRO A 278 7.14 -29.59 -0.59
N VAL A 279 6.57 -30.06 -1.70
CA VAL A 279 5.70 -29.29 -2.58
C VAL A 279 4.24 -29.47 -2.14
N GLY A 280 3.57 -28.35 -1.83
CA GLY A 280 2.15 -28.32 -1.52
C GLY A 280 1.25 -28.52 -2.74
N PHE A 281 -0.06 -28.29 -2.58
CA PHE A 281 -0.99 -28.29 -3.71
C PHE A 281 -0.75 -27.08 -4.63
N ALA A 282 -1.08 -27.22 -5.92
CA ALA A 282 -1.00 -26.11 -6.86
C ALA A 282 -2.15 -25.12 -6.64
N LYS A 283 -1.83 -23.82 -6.60
CA LYS A 283 -2.83 -22.75 -6.65
C LYS A 283 -3.46 -22.66 -8.04
N SER A 284 -4.50 -21.84 -8.18
CA SER A 284 -5.16 -21.57 -9.47
C SER A 284 -4.23 -21.01 -10.54
N ASP A 285 -3.12 -20.39 -10.14
CA ASP A 285 -2.06 -19.87 -11.02
C ASP A 285 -0.98 -20.91 -11.36
N GLY A 286 -1.12 -22.16 -10.91
CA GLY A 286 -0.18 -23.25 -11.13
C GLY A 286 1.02 -23.27 -10.18
N THR A 287 1.23 -22.24 -9.37
CA THR A 287 2.36 -22.20 -8.42
C THR A 287 2.06 -23.00 -7.14
N PRO A 288 3.04 -23.70 -6.53
CA PRO A 288 2.80 -24.45 -5.31
C PRO A 288 2.44 -23.57 -4.12
N TYR A 289 1.49 -24.03 -3.30
CA TYR A 289 1.10 -23.36 -2.08
C TYR A 289 2.14 -23.56 -0.97
N VAL A 290 2.64 -22.45 -0.43
CA VAL A 290 3.49 -22.42 0.76
C VAL A 290 3.27 -21.11 1.54
N GLU A 291 3.45 -21.15 2.85
CA GLU A 291 3.28 -20.03 3.77
C GLU A 291 4.64 -19.62 4.33
N THR A 292 4.84 -18.32 4.54
CA THR A 292 6.02 -17.78 5.20
C THR A 292 5.69 -17.63 6.68
N HIS A 293 6.58 -18.08 7.55
CA HIS A 293 6.37 -18.11 9.00
C HIS A 293 7.62 -17.60 9.73
N HIS A 294 7.44 -16.88 10.83
CA HIS A 294 8.53 -16.49 11.71
C HIS A 294 8.84 -17.61 12.70
N VAL A 295 10.08 -18.11 12.71
CA VAL A 295 10.51 -19.24 13.55
C VAL A 295 10.48 -18.88 15.03
N GLU A 296 11.07 -17.75 15.41
CA GLU A 296 10.92 -17.16 16.73
C GLU A 296 9.70 -16.24 16.79
N PRO A 297 8.77 -16.43 17.75
CA PRO A 297 7.64 -15.53 17.94
C PRO A 297 8.14 -14.11 18.23
N VAL A 298 7.61 -13.14 17.50
CA VAL A 298 8.12 -11.76 17.55
C VAL A 298 7.93 -11.11 18.93
N ALA A 299 7.01 -11.64 19.73
CA ALA A 299 6.78 -11.29 21.13
C ALA A 299 7.97 -11.62 22.06
N GLN A 300 8.86 -12.56 21.69
CA GLN A 300 10.01 -12.99 22.50
C GLN A 300 11.23 -12.05 22.41
N ARG A 301 11.13 -10.98 21.60
CA ARG A 301 12.04 -9.81 21.58
C ARG A 301 13.51 -10.07 21.24
N ALA A 302 13.90 -11.27 20.85
CA ALA A 302 15.29 -11.56 20.46
C ALA A 302 15.72 -10.72 19.23
N VAL A 303 16.99 -10.32 19.21
CA VAL A 303 17.66 -9.70 18.06
C VAL A 303 17.52 -10.67 16.86
N GLY A 304 17.01 -10.18 15.73
CA GLY A 304 16.81 -10.99 14.51
C GLY A 304 15.40 -11.56 14.32
N SER A 305 14.49 -11.43 15.30
CA SER A 305 13.11 -12.01 15.24
C SER A 305 12.21 -11.49 14.10
N LEU A 306 12.62 -10.45 13.38
CA LEU A 306 11.88 -9.84 12.27
C LEU A 306 12.61 -9.89 10.93
N GLY A 307 13.85 -10.38 10.91
CA GLY A 307 14.64 -10.44 9.69
C GLY A 307 14.29 -11.65 8.84
N LEU A 308 14.69 -11.61 7.56
CA LEU A 308 14.65 -12.77 6.66
C LEU A 308 15.32 -14.02 7.28
N ALA A 309 16.32 -13.81 8.13
CA ALA A 309 17.02 -14.85 8.88
C ALA A 309 16.18 -15.53 9.98
N ASN A 310 14.97 -15.02 10.27
CA ASN A 310 13.97 -15.65 11.14
C ASN A 310 12.76 -16.19 10.36
N LEU A 311 12.78 -16.13 9.02
CA LEU A 311 11.71 -16.67 8.20
C LEU A 311 11.99 -18.10 7.76
N ILE A 312 10.92 -18.88 7.69
CA ILE A 312 10.89 -20.21 7.10
C ILE A 312 9.69 -20.31 6.16
N THR A 313 9.81 -21.10 5.09
CA THR A 313 8.65 -21.48 4.28
C THR A 313 8.15 -22.86 4.67
N VAL A 314 6.85 -22.96 4.94
CA VAL A 314 6.20 -24.18 5.44
C VAL A 314 4.88 -24.43 4.73
N CYS A 315 4.51 -25.70 4.58
CA CYS A 315 3.16 -26.06 4.10
C CYS A 315 2.12 -25.75 5.17
N ALA A 316 0.83 -25.70 4.80
CA ALA A 316 -0.27 -25.39 5.72
C ALA A 316 -0.26 -26.28 6.98
N ASN A 317 0.07 -27.57 6.85
CA ASN A 317 0.13 -28.50 7.97
C ASN A 317 1.25 -28.14 8.94
N HIS A 318 2.48 -27.99 8.45
CA HIS A 318 3.62 -27.63 9.29
C HIS A 318 3.48 -26.21 9.84
N HIS A 319 2.86 -25.28 9.11
CA HIS A 319 2.56 -23.95 9.65
C HIS A 319 1.67 -24.05 10.89
N ARG A 320 0.57 -24.82 10.84
CA ARG A 320 -0.28 -25.06 12.01
C ARG A 320 0.44 -25.86 13.10
N GLN A 321 1.31 -26.80 12.74
CA GLN A 321 2.09 -27.58 13.68
C GLN A 321 3.12 -26.72 14.43
N LEU A 322 3.75 -25.74 13.78
CA LEU A 322 4.63 -24.79 14.45
C LEU A 322 3.89 -23.91 15.46
N HIS A 323 2.61 -23.59 15.21
CA HIS A 323 1.77 -22.82 16.13
C HIS A 323 1.19 -23.64 17.30
N TYR A 324 0.76 -24.88 17.05
CA TYR A 324 -0.08 -25.64 17.99
C TYR A 324 0.40 -27.06 18.29
N GLY A 325 1.40 -27.55 17.56
CA GLY A 325 1.91 -28.91 17.68
C GLY A 325 2.99 -29.05 18.74
N ASN A 326 3.51 -30.28 18.90
CA ASN A 326 4.64 -30.58 19.76
C ASN A 326 5.96 -30.19 19.07
N VAL A 327 6.18 -28.88 18.95
CA VAL A 327 7.36 -28.30 18.34
C VAL A 327 8.11 -27.43 19.34
N ARG A 328 9.42 -27.63 19.43
CA ARG A 328 10.31 -26.76 20.18
C ARG A 328 11.50 -26.36 19.33
N LEU A 329 11.74 -25.05 19.20
CA LEU A 329 13.02 -24.55 18.72
C LEU A 329 14.08 -24.82 19.80
N THR A 330 15.08 -25.63 19.47
CA THR A 330 16.14 -26.04 20.41
C THR A 330 17.41 -25.22 20.25
N GLN A 331 17.70 -24.75 19.04
CA GLN A 331 18.85 -23.89 18.76
C GLN A 331 18.59 -23.03 17.53
N GLN A 332 19.13 -21.81 17.54
CA GLN A 332 19.19 -20.93 16.39
C GLN A 332 20.62 -20.46 16.19
N THR A 333 21.19 -20.72 15.01
CA THR A 333 22.55 -20.27 14.65
C THR A 333 22.47 -19.23 13.52
N ALA A 334 23.63 -18.73 13.07
CA ALA A 334 23.69 -17.86 11.90
C ALA A 334 23.26 -18.57 10.60
N THR A 335 23.33 -19.90 10.55
CA THR A 335 23.16 -20.68 9.31
C THR A 335 22.02 -21.68 9.35
N HIS A 336 21.53 -22.09 10.54
CA HIS A 336 20.50 -23.12 10.68
C HIS A 336 19.53 -22.83 11.84
N PHE A 337 18.33 -23.40 11.73
CA PHE A 337 17.37 -23.59 12.82
C PHE A 337 17.37 -25.06 13.23
N SER A 338 17.43 -25.34 14.53
CA SER A 338 17.33 -26.70 15.06
C SER A 338 16.02 -26.88 15.80
N PHE A 339 15.14 -27.73 15.28
CA PHE A 339 13.84 -28.03 15.88
C PHE A 339 13.81 -29.42 16.48
N GLU A 340 13.00 -29.56 17.53
CA GLU A 340 12.47 -30.84 17.98
C GLU A 340 10.98 -30.86 17.60
N ILE A 341 10.60 -31.69 16.63
CA ILE A 341 9.23 -31.83 16.12
C ILE A 341 8.79 -33.27 16.36
N ASP A 342 7.76 -33.47 17.19
CA ASP A 342 7.23 -34.79 17.57
C ASP A 342 8.34 -35.76 18.05
N GLY A 343 9.30 -35.26 18.82
CA GLY A 343 10.43 -36.04 19.35
C GLY A 343 11.56 -36.31 18.35
N ARG A 344 11.47 -35.80 17.11
CA ARG A 344 12.56 -35.87 16.12
C ARG A 344 13.34 -34.58 16.08
N ARG A 345 14.68 -34.68 16.05
CA ARG A 345 15.55 -33.52 15.85
C ARG A 345 15.74 -33.26 14.36
N LEU A 346 15.54 -32.00 13.96
CA LEU A 346 15.70 -31.52 12.60
C LEU A 346 16.61 -30.31 12.58
N GLU A 347 17.52 -30.27 11.62
CA GLU A 347 18.28 -29.07 11.29
C GLU A 347 17.83 -28.55 9.93
N ILE A 348 17.41 -27.30 9.91
CA ILE A 348 16.88 -26.63 8.72
C ILE A 348 17.79 -25.46 8.39
N PRO A 349 18.42 -25.42 7.20
CA PRO A 349 19.24 -24.29 6.81
C PRO A 349 18.39 -23.03 6.71
N LYS A 350 18.94 -21.91 7.20
CA LYS A 350 18.35 -20.59 6.99
C LYS A 350 18.39 -20.24 5.51
N ILE A 351 17.39 -19.48 5.07
CA ILE A 351 17.28 -19.01 3.69
C ILE A 351 18.51 -18.12 3.43
N LYS A 352 19.36 -18.55 2.49
CA LYS A 352 20.50 -17.77 2.02
C LYS A 352 20.02 -16.78 0.95
N LEU A 353 20.53 -15.56 1.04
CA LEU A 353 20.35 -14.53 0.01
C LEU A 353 21.34 -14.73 -1.13
#